data_AF-A0A936EV70-F1
#
_entry.id   AF-A0A936EV70-F1
#
_cell.length_a   1.000
_cell.length_b   1.000
_cell.length_c   1.000
_cell.angle_alpha   90.00
_cell.angle_beta   90.00
_cell.angle_gamma   90.00
#
_symmetry.space_group_name_H-M   'P 1'
#
loop_
_entity.id
_entity.type
_entity.pdbx_description
1 polymer ?
#
loop_
_entity_poly.entity_id
_entity_poly.type
_entity_poly.pdbx_seq_one_letter_code
_entity_poly.pdbx_strand_id
1 'polypeptide(L)'
;MTITIKLDLPLEERLRQRAASTGRSTSDVVRAALLAYLDQADAEPARSAHDLGAEFFGRYQGPTDLAQGRKGSLADIAAARHARRGR
;
A
#
# COMPACT_ATOMS: atom_id res chain seq x y z
N MET A 1 13.40 -24.73 -17.09
CA MET A 1 12.84 -24.57 -18.45
C MET A 1 13.34 -23.26 -19.04
N THR A 2 13.61 -23.23 -20.34
CA THR A 2 14.09 -22.05 -21.08
C THR A 2 13.03 -21.59 -22.06
N ILE A 3 12.82 -20.28 -22.14
CA ILE A 3 11.92 -19.65 -23.11
C ILE A 3 12.71 -18.65 -23.94
N THR A 4 12.43 -18.57 -25.23
CA THR A 4 13.04 -17.59 -26.14
C THR A 4 11.99 -16.53 -26.45
N ILE A 5 12.31 -15.27 -26.16
CA ILE A 5 11.41 -14.14 -26.35
C ILE A 5 12.07 -13.17 -27.34
N LYS A 6 11.34 -12.77 -28.38
CA LYS A 6 11.78 -11.69 -29.27
C LYS A 6 11.45 -10.36 -28.62
N LEU A 7 12.46 -9.51 -28.42
CA LEU A 7 12.31 -8.16 -27.88
C LEU A 7 12.62 -7.15 -28.98
N ASP A 8 12.00 -5.99 -28.89
CA ASP A 8 12.37 -4.82 -29.69
C ASP A 8 13.70 -4.24 -29.20
N LEU A 9 14.46 -3.63 -30.12
CA LEU A 9 15.78 -3.05 -29.84
C LEU A 9 15.76 -2.05 -28.65
N PRO A 10 14.77 -1.16 -28.52
CA PRO A 10 14.71 -0.24 -27.37
C PRO A 10 14.59 -0.94 -26.03
N LEU A 11 13.80 -2.01 -25.94
CA LEU A 11 13.60 -2.75 -24.69
C LEU A 11 14.84 -3.57 -24.33
N GLU A 12 15.48 -4.19 -25.32
CA GLU A 12 16.74 -4.91 -25.10
C GLU A 12 17.82 -4.00 -24.52
N GLU A 13 17.99 -2.80 -25.10
CA GLU A 13 18.98 -1.83 -24.64
C GLU A 13 18.71 -1.38 -23.20
N ARG A 14 17.45 -1.11 -22.87
CA ARG A 14 17.04 -0.76 -21.49
C ARG A 14 17.33 -1.90 -20.50
N LEU A 15 17.08 -3.15 -20.88
CA LEU A 15 17.39 -4.30 -20.03
C LEU A 15 18.90 -4.44 -19.80
N ARG A 16 19.72 -4.24 -20.84
CA ARG A 16 21.19 -4.27 -20.73
C ARG A 16 21.70 -3.15 -19.81
N GLN A 17 21.19 -1.94 -19.96
CA GLN A 17 21.55 -0.81 -19.08
C GLN A 17 21.15 -1.08 -17.62
N ARG A 18 19.97 -1.66 -17.40
CA ARG A 18 19.51 -2.04 -16.05
C ARG A 18 20.35 -3.16 -15.44
N ALA A 19 20.73 -4.15 -16.24
CA ALA A 19 21.63 -5.23 -15.84
C ALA A 19 23.00 -4.68 -15.42
N ALA A 20 23.60 -3.83 -16.26
CA ALA A 20 24.88 -3.18 -15.99
C ALA A 20 24.86 -2.32 -14.72
N SER A 21 23.83 -1.48 -14.53
CA SER A 21 23.71 -0.61 -13.36
C SER A 21 23.44 -1.34 -12.04
N THR A 22 22.87 -2.55 -12.10
CA THR A 22 22.57 -3.36 -10.91
C THR A 22 23.58 -4.48 -10.66
N GLY A 23 24.57 -4.64 -11.52
CA GLY A 23 25.54 -5.74 -11.46
C GLY A 23 24.90 -7.13 -11.64
N ARG A 24 23.74 -7.21 -12.30
CA ARG A 24 22.97 -8.45 -12.52
C ARG A 24 23.04 -8.88 -13.97
N SER A 25 22.73 -10.15 -14.25
CA SER A 25 22.58 -10.60 -15.64
C SER A 25 21.25 -10.10 -16.23
N THR A 26 21.19 -9.95 -17.56
CA THR A 26 19.94 -9.60 -18.27
C THR A 26 18.84 -10.61 -17.96
N SER A 27 19.16 -11.90 -17.87
CA SER A 27 18.21 -12.95 -17.52
C SER A 27 17.65 -12.80 -16.10
N ASP A 28 18.45 -12.34 -15.13
CA ASP A 28 17.98 -12.08 -13.77
C ASP A 28 17.04 -10.87 -13.71
N VAL A 29 17.35 -9.82 -14.48
CA VAL A 29 16.48 -8.64 -14.59
C VAL A 29 15.14 -9.03 -15.22
N VAL A 30 15.15 -9.83 -16.29
CA VAL A 30 13.93 -10.32 -16.95
C VAL A 30 13.13 -11.21 -16.00
N ARG A 31 13.77 -12.14 -15.30
CA ARG A 31 13.09 -13.00 -14.31
C ARG A 31 12.43 -12.17 -13.20
N ALA A 32 13.16 -11.20 -12.64
CA ALA A 32 12.63 -10.34 -11.59
C ALA A 32 11.45 -9.48 -12.08
N ALA A 33 11.52 -8.97 -13.31
CA ALA A 33 10.42 -8.22 -13.91
C ALA A 33 9.17 -9.08 -14.13
N LEU A 34 9.34 -10.32 -14.59
CA LEU A 34 8.23 -11.27 -14.76
C LEU A 34 7.60 -11.66 -13.43
N LEU A 35 8.41 -11.92 -12.39
CA LEU A 35 7.88 -12.19 -11.05
C LEU A 35 7.08 -11.01 -10.54
N ALA A 36 7.62 -9.78 -10.61
CA ALA A 36 6.91 -8.58 -10.18
C ALA A 36 5.59 -8.36 -10.96
N TYR A 37 5.57 -8.67 -12.26
CA TYR A 37 4.35 -8.55 -13.07
C TYR A 37 3.27 -9.57 -12.65
N LEU A 38 3.67 -10.81 -12.37
CA LEU A 38 2.76 -11.86 -11.92
C LEU A 38 2.26 -11.59 -10.49
N ASP A 39 3.16 -11.20 -9.59
CA ASP A 39 2.80 -10.81 -8.22
C ASP A 39 1.87 -9.59 -8.20
N GLN A 40 1.97 -8.69 -9.18
CA GLN A 40 1.05 -7.55 -9.32
C GLN A 40 -0.35 -7.99 -9.77
N ALA A 41 -0.48 -9.09 -10.52
CA ALA A 41 -1.79 -9.65 -10.87
C ALA A 41 -2.44 -10.33 -9.67
N ASP A 42 -1.65 -10.91 -8.77
CA ASP A 42 -2.08 -11.48 -7.49
C ASP A 42 -2.26 -10.41 -6.39
N ALA A 43 -1.80 -9.19 -6.62
CA ALA A 43 -2.07 -8.08 -5.73
C ALA A 43 -3.56 -7.74 -5.79
N GLU A 44 -4.30 -8.23 -4.80
CA GLU A 44 -5.70 -7.89 -4.55
C GLU A 44 -5.97 -6.42 -4.89
N PRO A 45 -7.03 -6.12 -5.66
CA PRO A 45 -7.34 -4.76 -6.06
C PRO A 45 -7.36 -3.86 -4.82
N ALA A 46 -6.88 -2.62 -4.97
CA ALA A 46 -6.84 -1.66 -3.88
C ALA A 46 -8.19 -1.65 -3.16
N ARG A 47 -8.21 -2.18 -1.93
CA ARG A 47 -9.42 -2.37 -1.14
C ARG A 47 -10.16 -1.05 -1.06
N SER A 48 -11.48 -1.07 -1.30
CA SER A 48 -12.26 0.15 -1.19
C SER A 48 -12.18 0.68 0.25
N ALA A 49 -12.44 1.99 0.44
CA ALA A 49 -12.47 2.57 1.79
C ALA A 49 -13.47 1.84 2.71
N HIS A 50 -14.53 1.28 2.14
CA HIS A 50 -15.49 0.43 2.84
C HIS A 50 -14.85 -0.90 3.28
N ASP A 51 -14.16 -1.60 2.39
CA ASP A 51 -13.54 -2.91 2.71
C ASP A 51 -12.42 -2.77 3.74
N LEU A 52 -11.68 -1.66 3.72
CA LEU A 52 -10.70 -1.33 4.75
C LEU A 52 -11.35 -1.06 6.12
N GLY A 53 -12.54 -0.48 6.13
CA GLY A 53 -13.29 -0.17 7.35
C GLY A 53 -14.15 -1.32 7.87
N ALA A 54 -14.37 -2.37 7.08
CA ALA A 54 -15.33 -3.44 7.37
C ALA A 54 -15.09 -4.14 8.72
N GLU A 55 -13.81 -4.32 9.10
CA GLU A 55 -13.45 -4.93 10.39
C GLU A 55 -13.58 -3.99 11.60
N PHE A 56 -13.73 -2.68 11.34
CA PHE A 56 -13.83 -1.64 12.37
C PHE A 56 -15.26 -1.10 12.54
N PHE A 57 -16.08 -1.13 11.49
CA PHE A 57 -17.47 -0.69 11.56
C PHE A 57 -18.27 -1.54 12.55
N GLY A 58 -19.04 -0.88 13.42
CA GLY A 58 -19.88 -1.56 14.43
C GLY A 58 -19.15 -2.11 15.66
N ARG A 59 -17.81 -2.02 15.72
CA ARG A 59 -17.04 -2.49 16.89
C ARG A 59 -17.28 -1.66 18.15
N TYR A 60 -17.63 -0.39 17.99
CA TYR A 60 -17.90 0.53 19.08
C TYR A 60 -19.21 1.26 18.83
N GLN A 61 -19.99 1.43 19.90
CA GLN A 61 -21.22 2.22 19.88
C GLN A 61 -20.99 3.50 20.68
N GLY A 62 -21.13 4.63 20.02
CA GLY A 62 -21.03 5.96 20.64
C GLY A 62 -22.33 6.74 20.48
N PRO A 63 -22.41 7.94 21.07
CA PRO A 63 -23.56 8.82 20.93
C PRO A 63 -23.92 9.10 19.46
N THR A 64 -25.21 9.12 19.16
CA THR A 64 -25.75 9.23 17.80
C THR A 64 -25.42 10.58 17.14
N ASP A 65 -25.12 11.59 17.94
CA ASP A 65 -24.76 12.95 17.55
C ASP A 65 -23.24 13.19 17.45
N LEU A 66 -22.40 12.15 17.65
CA LEU A 66 -20.94 12.28 17.62
C LEU A 66 -20.40 12.96 16.35
N ALA A 67 -21.02 12.68 15.19
CA ALA A 67 -20.62 13.30 13.93
C ALA A 67 -20.89 14.82 13.92
N GLN A 68 -21.99 15.25 14.53
CA GLN A 68 -22.40 16.65 14.63
C GLN A 68 -21.59 17.39 15.70
N GLY A 69 -21.37 16.76 16.85
CA GLY A 69 -20.66 17.31 18.01
C GLY A 69 -19.14 17.09 18.03
N ARG A 70 -18.55 16.52 16.95
CA ARG A 70 -17.15 16.06 16.87
C ARG A 70 -16.13 17.01 17.50
N LYS A 71 -16.24 18.31 17.24
CA LYS A 71 -15.24 19.29 17.70
C LYS A 71 -15.32 19.52 19.22
N GLY A 72 -16.52 19.56 19.77
CA GLY A 72 -16.75 19.71 21.21
C GLY A 72 -16.25 18.49 21.97
N SER A 73 -16.64 17.29 21.51
CA SER A 73 -16.20 16.04 22.14
C SER A 73 -14.68 15.87 22.13
N LEU A 74 -14.00 16.28 21.06
CA LEU A 74 -12.53 16.28 21.03
C LEU A 74 -11.90 17.27 22.01
N ALA A 75 -12.47 18.48 22.16
CA ALA A 75 -11.99 19.47 23.11
C ALA A 75 -12.15 18.98 24.55
N ASP A 76 -13.29 18.35 24.87
CA ASP A 76 -13.56 17.79 26.21
C ASP A 76 -12.59 16.65 26.56
N ILE A 77 -12.32 15.75 25.60
CA ILE A 77 -11.35 14.66 25.79
C ILE A 77 -9.92 15.22 25.98
N ALA A 78 -9.55 16.26 25.23
CA ALA A 78 -8.24 16.89 25.37
C ALA A 78 -8.10 17.56 26.74
N ALA A 79 -9.09 18.34 27.16
CA ALA A 79 -9.12 18.98 28.47
C ALA A 79 -9.04 17.96 29.62
N ALA A 80 -9.81 16.88 29.55
CA ALA A 80 -9.78 15.80 30.52
C ALA A 80 -8.40 15.11 30.59
N ARG A 81 -7.71 14.95 29.46
CA ARG A 81 -6.35 14.38 29.41
C ARG A 81 -5.32 15.31 30.03
N HIS A 82 -5.41 16.60 29.77
CA HIS A 82 -4.51 17.61 30.37
C HIS A 82 -4.71 17.69 31.89
N ALA A 83 -5.95 17.64 32.37
CA ALA A 83 -6.26 17.63 33.80
C ALA A 83 -5.68 16.40 34.54
N ARG A 84 -5.61 15.25 33.87
CA ARG A 84 -4.99 14.02 34.43
C ARG A 84 -3.46 14.04 34.43
N ARG A 85 -2.83 14.83 33.56
CA ARG A 85 -1.35 14.95 33.45
C ARG A 85 -0.76 16.02 34.37
N GLY A 86 -1.58 16.96 34.84
CA GLY A 86 -1.16 18.03 35.76
C GLY A 86 -1.25 17.65 37.25
N ARG A 87 -1.39 16.36 37.56
CA ARG A 87 -1.43 15.81 38.92
C ARG A 87 -0.34 14.77 39.07
#